data_AF-A0A2B7ZXY4-F1
#
_entry.id   AF-A0A2B7ZXY4-F1
#
_cell.length_a   1.000
_cell.length_b   1.000
_cell.length_c   1.000
_cell.angle_alpha   90.00
_cell.angle_beta   90.00
_cell.angle_gamma   90.00
#
_symmetry.space_group_name_H-M   'P 1'
#
loop_
_entity.id
_entity.type
_entity.pdbx_description
1 polymer ?
#
loop_
_entity_poly.entity_id
_entity_poly.type
_entity_poly.pdbx_seq_one_letter_code
_entity_poly.pdbx_strand_id
1 'polypeptide(L)'
;MKHILVVFFIVHSKPVFAQFSKGDKAVSGELSIMIKRTPVSSRGDSIKHNTDVGFYPKLGIFVNKNLEIGGMLGYSYGRETISHAAGYKFSSHGFSVGLYENKYFQITEKFFFSLLGKAEYHHIKYFWKASNYQGSQLSNRD
;
A
#
# COMPACT_ATOMS: atom_id res chain seq x y z
N MET A 1 -25.08 57.20 -18.84
CA MET A 1 -24.58 55.83 -19.12
C MET A 1 -23.16 55.77 -18.56
N LYS A 2 -22.84 55.08 -17.48
CA LYS A 2 -22.86 53.62 -17.30
C LYS A 2 -22.93 53.33 -15.80
N HIS A 3 -23.91 52.54 -15.37
CA HIS A 3 -23.94 51.99 -14.01
C HIS A 3 -22.85 50.91 -13.91
N ILE A 4 -21.86 51.12 -13.04
CA ILE A 4 -20.92 50.06 -12.66
C ILE A 4 -21.66 49.18 -11.66
N LEU A 5 -22.17 48.07 -12.16
CA LEU A 5 -22.87 47.05 -11.38
C LEU A 5 -21.80 46.24 -10.64
N VAL A 6 -21.64 46.52 -9.35
CA VAL A 6 -20.84 45.72 -8.43
C VAL A 6 -21.62 44.42 -8.21
N VAL A 7 -21.28 43.38 -8.98
CA VAL A 7 -21.78 42.03 -8.76
C VAL A 7 -21.02 41.44 -7.58
N PHE A 8 -21.63 41.57 -6.40
CA PHE A 8 -21.29 40.80 -5.22
C PHE A 8 -21.41 39.30 -5.57
N PHE A 9 -20.27 38.67 -5.84
CA PHE A 9 -20.12 37.22 -5.74
C PHE A 9 -20.24 36.86 -4.25
N ILE A 10 -21.48 36.77 -3.74
CA ILE A 10 -21.74 36.04 -2.50
C ILE A 10 -21.65 34.56 -2.84
N VAL A 11 -20.41 34.10 -3.01
CA VAL A 11 -20.07 32.68 -2.94
C VAL A 11 -20.43 32.29 -1.51
N HIS A 12 -21.64 31.75 -1.33
CA HIS A 12 -21.97 30.98 -0.15
C HIS A 12 -21.09 29.73 -0.20
N SER A 13 -19.87 29.85 0.30
CA SER A 13 -19.02 28.75 0.69
C SER A 13 -19.71 28.03 1.83
N LYS A 14 -20.77 27.27 1.52
CA LYS A 14 -21.20 26.21 2.42
C LYS A 14 -19.96 25.32 2.61
N PRO A 15 -19.49 25.11 3.85
CA PRO A 15 -18.47 24.12 4.08
C PRO A 15 -19.04 22.80 3.56
N VAL A 16 -18.52 22.33 2.42
CA VAL A 16 -18.76 21.00 1.90
C VAL A 16 -18.01 20.09 2.86
N PHE A 17 -18.65 19.79 3.99
CA PHE A 17 -18.31 18.64 4.79
C PHE A 17 -18.40 17.42 3.87
N ALA A 18 -17.40 16.54 3.90
CA ALA A 18 -17.50 15.22 3.30
C ALA A 18 -18.62 14.43 4.01
N GLN A 19 -19.87 14.75 3.70
CA GLN A 19 -21.06 14.11 4.23
C GLN A 19 -21.36 12.94 3.33
N PHE A 20 -20.68 11.83 3.61
CA PHE A 20 -21.10 10.56 3.04
C PHE A 20 -22.56 10.32 3.41
N SER A 21 -23.35 10.03 2.40
CA SER A 21 -24.75 9.65 2.53
C SER A 21 -24.87 8.14 2.48
N LYS A 22 -25.96 7.63 3.08
CA LYS A 22 -26.31 6.22 2.93
C LYS A 22 -26.49 5.92 1.44
N GLY A 23 -25.80 4.89 0.95
CA GLY A 23 -25.77 4.46 -0.43
C GLY A 23 -24.59 5.00 -1.23
N ASP A 24 -23.81 5.94 -0.69
CA ASP A 24 -22.63 6.47 -1.39
C ASP A 24 -21.62 5.35 -1.60
N LYS A 25 -21.08 5.28 -2.82
CA LYS A 25 -20.02 4.33 -3.17
C LYS A 25 -18.68 5.00 -2.96
N ALA A 26 -17.76 4.27 -2.36
CA ALA A 26 -16.39 4.71 -2.14
C ALA A 26 -15.42 3.79 -2.86
N VAL A 27 -14.43 4.40 -3.50
CA VAL A 27 -13.23 3.72 -4.02
C VAL A 27 -12.06 4.32 -3.28
N SER A 28 -11.36 3.50 -2.51
CA SER A 28 -10.16 3.90 -1.77
C SER A 28 -9.11 2.82 -1.86
N GLY A 29 -7.97 2.98 -1.19
CA GLY A 29 -6.96 1.95 -1.15
C GLY A 29 -5.69 2.40 -0.48
N GLU A 30 -4.73 1.50 -0.45
CA GLU A 30 -3.39 1.75 0.07
C GLU A 30 -2.35 1.39 -0.98
N LEU A 31 -1.34 2.26 -1.10
CA LEU A 31 -0.09 1.95 -1.78
C LEU A 31 1.00 1.90 -0.70
N SER A 32 1.70 0.77 -0.62
CA SER A 32 2.74 0.54 0.38
C SER A 32 4.08 0.32 -0.30
N ILE A 33 5.12 0.98 0.20
CA ILE A 33 6.50 0.81 -0.24
C ILE A 33 7.36 0.70 1.01
N MET A 34 8.08 -0.41 1.14
CA MET A 34 8.99 -0.66 2.25
C MET A 34 10.37 -1.02 1.72
N ILE A 35 11.38 -0.26 2.14
CA ILE A 35 12.78 -0.50 1.77
C ILE A 35 13.55 -0.72 3.07
N LYS A 36 14.14 -1.90 3.22
CA LYS A 36 14.92 -2.29 4.40
C LYS A 36 16.34 -2.70 4.00
N ARG A 37 17.31 -2.29 4.80
CA ARG A 37 18.71 -2.72 4.71
C ARG A 37 19.12 -3.30 6.06
N THR A 38 19.64 -4.52 6.08
CA THR A 38 20.02 -5.20 7.32
C THR A 38 21.35 -5.92 7.14
N PRO A 39 22.33 -5.73 8.05
CA PRO A 39 23.57 -6.51 8.01
C PRO A 39 23.28 -7.99 8.28
N VAL A 40 23.91 -8.90 7.52
CA VAL A 40 23.66 -10.35 7.54
C VAL A 40 24.57 -11.07 8.53
N SER A 41 25.72 -10.48 8.85
CA SER A 41 26.65 -11.02 9.84
C SER A 41 27.38 -9.88 10.55
N SER A 42 27.79 -10.09 11.80
CA SER A 42 28.59 -9.16 12.60
C SER A 42 30.08 -9.16 12.24
N ARG A 43 30.52 -9.96 11.26
CA ARG A 43 31.94 -10.15 10.90
C ARG A 43 32.27 -10.01 9.41
N GLY A 44 31.34 -9.56 8.57
CA GLY A 44 31.60 -9.31 7.14
C GLY A 44 30.60 -8.37 6.50
N ASP A 45 31.00 -7.71 5.41
CA ASP A 45 30.28 -6.66 4.65
C ASP A 45 29.00 -7.12 3.92
N SER A 46 28.40 -8.23 4.34
CA SER A 46 27.19 -8.77 3.71
C SER A 46 25.97 -7.98 4.16
N ILE A 47 25.32 -7.30 3.21
CA ILE A 47 24.11 -6.52 3.42
C ILE A 47 22.93 -7.25 2.75
N LYS A 48 21.82 -7.35 3.49
CA LYS A 48 20.52 -7.79 3.01
C LYS A 48 19.74 -6.57 2.55
N HIS A 49 19.29 -6.58 1.31
CA HIS A 49 18.39 -5.57 0.76
C HIS A 49 17.01 -6.18 0.58
N ASN A 50 16.00 -5.61 1.24
CA ASN A 50 14.60 -5.97 1.05
C ASN A 50 13.83 -4.79 0.47
N THR A 51 13.02 -5.06 -0.55
CA THR A 51 12.08 -4.11 -1.13
C THR A 51 10.73 -4.78 -1.27
N ASP A 52 9.73 -4.24 -0.59
CA ASP A 52 8.35 -4.69 -0.67
C ASP A 52 7.49 -3.57 -1.21
N VAL A 53 6.63 -3.90 -2.17
CA VAL A 53 5.61 -3.00 -2.72
C VAL A 53 4.26 -3.66 -2.60
N GLY A 54 3.22 -2.88 -2.32
CA GLY A 54 1.86 -3.40 -2.19
C GLY A 54 0.82 -2.41 -2.69
N PHE A 55 -0.23 -2.93 -3.29
CA PHE A 55 -1.38 -2.19 -3.79
C PHE A 55 -2.66 -2.86 -3.32
N TYR A 56 -3.47 -2.13 -2.55
CA TYR A 56 -4.63 -2.67 -1.83
C TYR A 56 -5.89 -1.83 -2.09
N PRO A 57 -6.53 -1.94 -3.26
CA PRO A 57 -7.77 -1.25 -3.54
C PRO A 57 -8.92 -1.77 -2.67
N LYS A 58 -9.80 -0.85 -2.30
CA LYS A 58 -11.00 -1.06 -1.49
C LYS A 58 -12.20 -0.46 -2.22
N LEU A 59 -13.26 -1.25 -2.31
CA LEU A 59 -14.53 -0.86 -2.91
C LEU A 59 -15.61 -1.02 -1.86
N GLY A 60 -16.22 0.10 -1.47
CA GLY A 60 -17.16 0.16 -0.37
C GLY A 60 -18.46 0.88 -0.71
N ILE A 61 -19.44 0.66 0.14
CA ILE A 61 -20.70 1.41 0.17
C ILE A 61 -20.95 1.89 1.59
N PHE A 62 -21.36 3.14 1.72
CA PHE A 62 -21.79 3.71 2.98
C PHE A 62 -23.18 3.17 3.33
N VAL A 63 -23.27 2.31 4.34
CA VAL A 63 -24.56 1.81 4.83
C VAL A 63 -25.25 2.84 5.73
N ASN A 64 -24.48 3.75 6.30
CA ASN A 64 -24.90 4.93 7.06
C ASN A 64 -23.92 6.08 6.81
N LYS A 65 -24.21 7.28 7.33
CA LYS A 65 -23.38 8.49 7.12
C LYS A 65 -21.93 8.39 7.63
N ASN A 66 -21.62 7.37 8.43
CA ASN A 66 -20.33 7.19 9.08
C ASN A 66 -19.84 5.74 9.08
N LEU A 67 -20.50 4.85 8.34
CA LEU A 67 -20.13 3.44 8.29
C LEU A 67 -20.08 3.00 6.83
N GLU A 68 -18.88 2.66 6.39
CA GLU A 68 -18.58 2.08 5.10
C GLU A 68 -18.37 0.58 5.29
N ILE A 69 -18.94 -0.25 4.42
CA ILE A 69 -18.61 -1.68 4.33
C ILE A 69 -18.23 -2.00 2.90
N GLY A 70 -17.33 -2.96 2.71
CA GLY A 70 -16.85 -3.23 1.36
C GLY A 70 -15.98 -4.45 1.23
N GLY A 71 -15.59 -4.69 -0.02
CA GLY A 71 -14.59 -5.68 -0.38
C GLY A 71 -13.24 -5.01 -0.61
N MET A 72 -12.17 -5.75 -0.35
CA MET A 72 -10.83 -5.33 -0.70
C MET A 72 -10.10 -6.43 -1.46
N LEU A 73 -9.21 -5.98 -2.34
CA LEU A 73 -8.26 -6.81 -3.03
C LEU A 73 -6.87 -6.30 -2.68
N GLY A 74 -5.88 -7.17 -2.75
CA GLY A 74 -4.49 -6.81 -2.53
C GLY A 74 -3.56 -7.58 -3.43
N TYR A 75 -2.54 -6.88 -3.90
CA TYR A 75 -1.38 -7.48 -4.52
C TYR A 75 -0.13 -6.93 -3.84
N SER A 76 0.81 -7.81 -3.52
CA SER A 76 2.10 -7.43 -2.99
C SER A 76 3.23 -8.17 -3.70
N TYR A 77 4.37 -7.49 -3.81
CA TYR A 77 5.60 -8.05 -4.34
C TYR A 77 6.74 -7.71 -3.41
N GLY A 78 7.46 -8.74 -2.96
CA GLY A 78 8.66 -8.60 -2.15
C GLY A 78 9.88 -9.10 -2.91
N ARG A 79 11.02 -8.44 -2.73
CA ARG A 79 12.31 -8.88 -3.25
C ARG A 79 13.38 -8.72 -2.20
N GLU A 80 14.09 -9.81 -1.93
CA GLU A 80 15.26 -9.84 -1.08
C GLU A 80 16.51 -10.23 -1.89
N THR A 81 17.64 -9.56 -1.62
CA THR A 81 18.95 -9.88 -2.22
C THR A 81 20.04 -9.77 -1.17
N ILE A 82 20.93 -10.77 -1.14
CA ILE A 82 22.13 -10.78 -0.28
C ILE A 82 23.39 -10.67 -1.14
N SER A 83 24.28 -9.75 -0.75
CA SER A 83 25.34 -9.27 -1.63
C SER A 83 26.56 -10.19 -1.79
N HIS A 84 26.87 -11.16 -0.93
CA HIS A 84 28.12 -11.95 -1.08
C HIS A 84 28.04 -13.41 -0.56
N ALA A 85 28.89 -14.27 -1.15
CA ALA A 85 29.16 -15.70 -0.93
C ALA A 85 28.34 -16.76 -1.71
N ALA A 86 27.03 -16.60 -1.90
CA ALA A 86 26.24 -17.53 -2.74
C ALA A 86 24.97 -16.90 -3.34
N GLY A 87 24.92 -15.56 -3.32
CA GLY A 87 23.92 -14.70 -3.98
C GLY A 87 22.53 -15.31 -4.11
N TYR A 88 21.81 -15.54 -3.01
CA TYR A 88 20.42 -15.94 -3.15
C TYR A 88 19.55 -14.71 -3.46
N LYS A 89 18.68 -14.89 -4.46
CA LYS A 89 17.60 -13.95 -4.74
C LYS A 89 16.30 -14.63 -4.33
N PHE A 90 15.55 -13.93 -3.48
CA PHE A 90 14.24 -14.34 -3.05
C PHE A 90 13.23 -13.32 -3.54
N SER A 91 12.12 -13.79 -4.09
CA SER A 91 10.99 -12.95 -4.43
C SER A 91 9.69 -13.58 -3.97
N SER A 92 8.77 -12.75 -3.50
CA SER A 92 7.44 -13.15 -3.08
C SER A 92 6.39 -12.43 -3.90
N HIS A 93 5.30 -13.13 -4.20
CA HIS A 93 4.09 -12.55 -4.75
C HIS A 93 2.94 -12.87 -3.81
N GLY A 94 2.30 -11.84 -3.28
CA GLY A 94 1.14 -11.94 -2.41
C GLY A 94 -0.12 -11.51 -3.12
N PHE A 95 -1.20 -12.24 -2.89
CA PHE A 95 -2.56 -11.86 -3.24
C PHE A 95 -3.41 -11.89 -1.99
N SER A 96 -4.23 -10.87 -1.80
CA SER A 96 -5.22 -10.86 -0.73
C SER A 96 -6.60 -10.50 -1.25
N VAL A 97 -7.59 -11.06 -0.57
CA VAL A 97 -9.00 -10.72 -0.76
C VAL A 97 -9.66 -10.71 0.60
N GLY A 98 -10.57 -9.78 0.82
CA GLY A 98 -11.22 -9.65 2.11
C GLY A 98 -12.43 -8.75 2.09
N LEU A 99 -13.07 -8.69 3.26
CA LEU A 99 -14.14 -7.76 3.57
C LEU A 99 -13.66 -6.79 4.63
N TYR A 100 -14.23 -5.59 4.65
CA TYR A 100 -14.03 -4.63 5.72
C TYR A 100 -15.29 -3.92 6.13
N GLU A 101 -15.20 -3.37 7.34
CA GLU A 101 -16.03 -2.30 7.85
C GLU A 101 -15.13 -1.13 8.28
N ASN A 102 -15.53 0.09 7.95
CA ASN A 102 -14.81 1.29 8.36
C ASN A 102 -15.78 2.29 8.97
N LYS A 103 -15.59 2.59 10.26
CA LYS A 103 -16.43 3.52 11.01
C LYS A 103 -15.69 4.82 11.25
N TYR A 104 -16.31 5.93 10.85
CA TYR A 104 -15.76 7.27 10.97
C TYR A 104 -16.35 8.00 12.18
N PHE A 105 -15.48 8.59 12.98
CA PHE A 105 -15.82 9.39 14.15
C PHE A 105 -15.31 10.80 13.91
N GLN A 106 -16.23 11.75 13.84
CA GLN A 106 -15.88 13.14 13.67
C GLN A 106 -15.29 13.68 14.98
N ILE A 107 -14.05 14.17 14.95
CA ILE A 107 -13.41 14.84 16.10
C ILE A 107 -13.57 16.35 15.94
N THR A 108 -13.32 16.87 14.74
CA THR A 108 -13.56 18.26 14.37
C THR A 108 -14.21 18.33 12.98
N GLU A 109 -14.53 19.52 12.51
CA GLU A 109 -15.10 19.77 11.19
C GLU A 109 -14.33 19.12 10.01
N LYS A 110 -13.01 19.01 10.13
CA LYS A 110 -12.14 18.49 9.05
C LYS A 110 -11.35 17.25 9.44
N PHE A 111 -11.42 16.85 10.72
CA PHE A 111 -10.63 15.74 11.25
C PHE A 111 -11.55 14.62 11.72
N PHE A 112 -11.37 13.46 11.09
CA PHE A 112 -12.10 12.25 11.39
C PHE A 112 -11.11 11.18 11.85
N PHE A 113 -11.43 10.54 12.95
CA PHE A 113 -10.82 9.28 13.34
C PHE A 113 -11.56 8.13 12.66
N SER A 114 -10.85 7.14 12.14
CA SER A 114 -11.46 5.97 11.51
C SER A 114 -11.05 4.70 12.22
N LEU A 115 -12.03 3.86 12.54
CA LEU A 115 -11.83 2.50 13.03
C LEU A 115 -12.12 1.51 11.90
N LEU A 116 -11.09 0.82 11.45
CA LEU A 116 -11.14 -0.10 10.32
C LEU A 116 -11.02 -1.54 10.82
N GLY A 117 -12.12 -2.30 10.72
CA GLY A 117 -12.16 -3.74 10.93
C GLY A 117 -12.01 -4.47 9.59
N LYS A 118 -11.16 -5.49 9.53
CA LYS A 118 -10.92 -6.26 8.31
C LYS A 118 -10.89 -7.76 8.59
N ALA A 119 -11.42 -8.54 7.65
CA ALA A 119 -11.24 -9.97 7.57
C ALA A 119 -10.66 -10.29 6.19
N GLU A 120 -9.41 -10.73 6.16
CA GLU A 120 -8.65 -10.92 4.91
C GLU A 120 -8.06 -12.32 4.83
N TYR A 121 -8.17 -12.92 3.65
CA TYR A 121 -7.39 -14.08 3.28
C TYR A 121 -6.16 -13.65 2.48
N HIS A 122 -4.99 -14.15 2.88
CA HIS A 122 -3.71 -13.84 2.25
C HIS A 122 -3.09 -15.11 1.69
N HIS A 123 -2.73 -15.09 0.42
CA HIS A 123 -1.94 -16.15 -0.21
C HIS A 123 -0.62 -15.58 -0.71
N ILE A 124 0.50 -16.15 -0.25
CA ILE A 124 1.83 -15.71 -0.64
C ILE A 124 2.56 -16.89 -1.29
N LYS A 125 3.09 -16.64 -2.48
CA LYS A 125 3.93 -17.57 -3.21
C LYS A 125 5.37 -17.08 -3.20
N TYR A 126 6.27 -17.97 -2.81
CA TYR A 126 7.70 -17.70 -2.72
C TYR A 126 8.45 -18.32 -3.89
N PHE A 127 9.42 -17.57 -4.40
CA PHE A 127 10.30 -17.99 -5.47
C PHE A 127 11.75 -17.82 -5.01
N TRP A 128 12.49 -18.91 -5.15
CA TRP A 128 13.90 -18.98 -4.81
C TRP A 128 14.71 -19.12 -6.08
N LYS A 129 15.74 -18.29 -6.22
CA LYS A 129 16.75 -18.47 -7.26
C LYS A 129 18.12 -18.46 -6.62
N ALA A 130 18.77 -19.62 -6.61
CA ALA A 130 20.19 -19.71 -6.33
C ALA A 130 20.95 -18.97 -7.43
N SER A 131 21.97 -18.16 -7.08
CA SER A 131 22.88 -17.68 -8.11
C SER A 131 23.66 -18.86 -8.66
N ASN A 132 23.63 -19.06 -9.98
CA ASN A 132 24.57 -19.94 -10.64
C ASN A 132 25.98 -19.36 -10.40
N TYR A 133 26.75 -19.98 -9.51
CA TYR A 133 28.18 -19.76 -9.45
C TYR A 133 28.77 -20.44 -10.69
N GLN A 134 28.92 -19.69 -11.76
CA GLN A 134 29.62 -20.14 -12.96
C GLN A 134 31.09 -20.24 -12.57
N GLY A 135 31.54 -21.45 -12.25
CA GLY A 135 32.93 -21.72 -11.92
C GLY A 135 33.82 -21.40 -13.11
N SER A 136 34.45 -20.23 -13.11
CA SER A 136 35.62 -19.94 -13.93
C SER A 136 36.87 -20.43 -13.19
N GLN A 137 37.06 -21.75 -13.13
CA GLN A 137 38.30 -22.40 -12.72
C GLN A 137 38.51 -23.65 -13.60
N LEU A 138 38.99 -23.42 -14.82
CA LEU A 138 39.83 -24.35 -15.57
C LEU A 138 40.97 -23.48 -16.10
N SER A 139 42.06 -23.34 -15.33
CA SER A 139 43.25 -24.19 -15.49
C SER A 139 43.68 -24.32 -16.94
N ASN A 140 44.57 -23.43 -17.37
CA ASN A 140 45.61 -23.76 -18.35
C ASN A 140 46.88 -23.04 -17.89
N ARG A 141 47.65 -23.74 -17.06
CA ARG A 141 49.10 -23.64 -17.08
C ARG A 141 49.55 -24.62 -18.15
N ASP A 142 50.11 -24.10 -19.23
CA ASP A 142 51.22 -24.70 -19.97
C ASP A 142 52.28 -23.60 -20.13
#